data_AF-A0A1V2GVM4-F1
#
_entry.id   AF-A0A1V2GVM4-F1
#
_cell.length_a   1.000
_cell.length_b   1.000
_cell.length_c   1.000
_cell.angle_alpha   90.00
_cell.angle_beta   90.00
_cell.angle_gamma   90.00
#
_symmetry.space_group_name_H-M   'P 1'
#
loop_
_entity.id
_entity.type
_entity.pdbx_description
1 polymer ?
#
loop_
_entity_poly.entity_id
_entity_poly.type
_entity_poly.pdbx_seq_one_letter_code
_entity_poly.pdbx_strand_id
1 'polypeptide(L)'
;MAETRPAGFAAPRPATATPANPAGANPAAAQVSRPQQSRSPEAMRKTAQEFEAQMLGAMLQPMFETVPTNGPMGGGAAEAQWRPMLVEQFGKQMAKAGGVGIGTAVYRDMMRLQTQSSGEKP
;
A
#
# COMPACT_ATOMS: atom_id res chain seq x y z
N MET A 1 -54.65 -44.77 62.81
CA MET A 1 -53.21 -44.49 62.92
C MET A 1 -52.51 -45.49 62.02
N ALA A 2 -52.35 -45.12 60.75
CA ALA A 2 -51.69 -45.93 59.73
C ALA A 2 -51.25 -44.98 58.61
N GLU A 3 -49.98 -45.11 58.27
CA GLU A 3 -49.22 -44.45 57.22
C GLU A 3 -49.76 -44.81 55.83
N THR A 4 -49.87 -43.85 54.91
CA THR A 4 -49.88 -44.14 53.48
C THR A 4 -49.36 -42.92 52.70
N ARG A 5 -48.10 -43.00 52.28
CA ARG A 5 -47.47 -42.08 51.33
C ARG A 5 -47.95 -42.44 49.91
N PRO A 6 -48.31 -41.47 49.04
CA PRO A 6 -48.53 -41.78 47.64
C PRO A 6 -47.21 -41.93 46.88
N ALA A 7 -47.20 -42.95 46.04
CA ALA A 7 -46.15 -43.31 45.12
C ALA A 7 -46.10 -42.39 43.89
N GLY A 8 -44.89 -42.24 43.34
CA GLY A 8 -44.67 -42.27 41.90
C GLY A 8 -44.58 -40.93 41.18
N PHE A 9 -43.36 -40.54 40.79
CA PHE A 9 -43.09 -40.30 39.37
C PHE A 9 -41.61 -40.56 39.07
N ALA A 10 -41.38 -41.12 37.88
CA ALA A 10 -40.16 -41.77 37.45
C ALA A 10 -39.12 -40.82 36.84
N ALA A 11 -37.97 -41.43 36.49
CA ALA A 11 -37.03 -41.07 35.42
C ALA A 11 -35.67 -40.48 35.89
N PRO A 12 -34.65 -40.41 35.01
CA PRO A 12 -33.52 -41.34 34.97
C PRO A 12 -32.15 -40.67 35.23
N ARG A 13 -31.11 -41.48 35.49
CA ARG A 13 -29.68 -41.09 35.38
C ARG A 13 -29.27 -41.11 33.89
N PRO A 14 -28.06 -40.72 33.45
CA PRO A 14 -27.05 -39.73 33.88
C PRO A 14 -26.67 -38.78 32.71
N ALA A 15 -25.85 -37.75 32.93
CA ALA A 15 -24.76 -37.34 32.02
C ALA A 15 -24.02 -36.12 32.59
N THR A 16 -22.72 -36.27 32.82
CA THR A 16 -21.79 -35.16 33.00
C THR A 16 -21.78 -34.31 31.74
N ALA A 17 -22.24 -33.07 31.83
CA ALA A 17 -22.12 -32.09 30.76
C ALA A 17 -20.67 -31.61 30.64
N THR A 18 -20.08 -31.83 29.47
CA THR A 18 -18.85 -31.19 28.97
C THR A 18 -18.96 -29.66 29.08
N PRO A 19 -17.92 -28.94 29.55
CA PRO A 19 -17.94 -27.49 29.51
C PRO A 19 -17.83 -27.02 28.04
N ALA A 20 -18.82 -26.23 27.61
CA ALA A 20 -18.82 -25.55 26.33
C ALA A 20 -17.68 -24.52 26.27
N ASN A 21 -16.75 -24.71 25.34
CA ASN A 21 -15.76 -23.71 24.96
C ASN A 21 -16.50 -22.50 24.34
N PRO A 22 -16.37 -21.27 24.86
CA PRO A 22 -17.00 -20.12 24.23
C PRO A 22 -16.37 -19.93 22.86
N ALA A 23 -17.21 -19.87 21.84
CA ALA A 23 -16.84 -19.59 20.47
C ALA A 23 -15.94 -18.36 20.42
N GLY A 24 -14.63 -18.60 20.24
CA GLY A 24 -13.70 -17.60 19.78
C GLY A 24 -14.18 -17.18 18.39
N ALA A 25 -14.83 -16.02 18.32
CA ALA A 25 -15.10 -15.32 17.09
C ALA A 25 -13.76 -15.11 16.40
N ASN A 26 -13.45 -16.00 15.45
CA ASN A 26 -12.30 -15.85 14.58
C ASN A 26 -12.62 -14.64 13.70
N PRO A 27 -11.86 -13.52 13.74
CA PRO A 27 -12.01 -12.47 12.76
C PRO A 27 -11.36 -12.97 11.47
N ALA A 28 -11.93 -14.02 10.88
CA ALA A 28 -11.55 -14.54 9.60
C ALA A 28 -11.91 -13.47 8.57
N ALA A 29 -10.87 -12.75 8.16
CA ALA A 29 -10.83 -11.86 7.02
C ALA A 29 -11.97 -10.83 7.00
N ALA A 30 -11.76 -9.74 7.74
CA ALA A 30 -12.07 -8.44 7.14
C ALA A 30 -11.30 -8.42 5.82
N GLN A 31 -11.97 -8.83 4.74
CA GLN A 31 -11.50 -8.60 3.38
C GLN A 31 -11.34 -7.10 3.31
N VAL A 32 -10.09 -6.64 3.50
CA VAL A 32 -9.67 -5.32 3.10
C VAL A 32 -9.93 -5.35 1.60
N SER A 33 -11.12 -4.89 1.23
CA SER A 33 -11.45 -4.52 -0.12
C SER A 33 -10.50 -3.37 -0.40
N ARG A 34 -9.27 -3.72 -0.81
CA ARG A 34 -8.41 -2.78 -1.50
C ARG A 34 -9.31 -2.30 -2.61
N PRO A 35 -9.70 -1.02 -2.64
CA PRO A 35 -10.52 -0.56 -3.73
C PRO A 35 -9.77 -1.01 -4.98
N GLN A 36 -10.40 -1.87 -5.78
CA GLN A 36 -10.02 -2.05 -7.17
C GLN A 36 -10.37 -0.71 -7.82
N GLN A 37 -9.61 0.30 -7.44
CA GLN A 37 -9.58 1.57 -8.10
C GLN A 37 -8.92 1.17 -9.40
N SER A 38 -9.75 0.87 -10.38
CA SER A 38 -9.39 0.91 -11.79
C SER A 38 -8.62 2.21 -11.94
N ARG A 39 -7.29 2.11 -11.87
CA ARG A 39 -6.44 3.29 -11.97
C ARG A 39 -6.70 3.75 -13.39
N SER A 40 -7.34 4.91 -13.54
CA SER A 40 -7.64 5.40 -14.88
C SER A 40 -6.34 5.42 -15.69
N PRO A 41 -6.38 5.21 -17.02
CA PRO A 41 -5.21 5.29 -17.87
C PRO A 41 -4.38 6.56 -17.61
N GLU A 42 -5.05 7.68 -17.32
CA GLU A 42 -4.44 8.96 -16.97
C GLU A 42 -3.74 8.91 -15.62
N ALA A 43 -4.35 8.31 -14.60
CA ALA A 43 -3.75 8.16 -13.28
C ALA A 43 -2.49 7.28 -13.32
N MET A 44 -2.53 6.17 -14.05
CA MET A 44 -1.35 5.33 -14.28
C MET A 44 -0.23 6.08 -14.98
N ARG A 45 -0.56 6.83 -16.04
CA ARG A 45 0.43 7.61 -16.80
C ARG A 45 1.08 8.67 -15.92
N LYS A 46 0.28 9.36 -15.10
CA LYS A 46 0.77 10.35 -14.13
C LYS A 46 1.69 9.70 -13.10
N THR A 47 1.30 8.58 -12.49
CA THR A 47 2.14 7.87 -11.53
C THR A 47 3.45 7.39 -12.15
N ALA A 48 3.41 6.89 -13.39
CA ALA A 48 4.61 6.45 -14.08
C ALA A 48 5.56 7.61 -14.43
N GLN A 49 5.02 8.77 -14.79
CA GLN A 49 5.79 10.00 -14.98
C GLN A 49 6.39 10.53 -13.67
N GLU A 50 5.64 10.46 -12.56
CA GLU A 50 6.13 10.85 -11.23
C GLU A 50 7.25 9.94 -10.72
N PHE A 51 7.17 8.65 -11.03
CA PHE A 51 8.25 7.70 -10.77
C PHE A 51 9.53 8.08 -11.53
N GLU A 52 9.41 8.36 -12.84
CA GLU A 52 10.54 8.80 -13.65
C GLU A 52 11.13 10.12 -13.14
N ALA A 53 10.29 11.07 -12.70
CA ALA A 53 10.76 12.31 -12.11
C ALA A 53 11.61 12.11 -10.85
N GLN A 54 11.20 11.20 -9.96
CA GLN A 54 11.94 10.88 -8.73
C GLN A 54 13.26 10.17 -9.04
N MET A 55 13.25 9.23 -9.98
CA MET A 55 14.45 8.55 -10.47
C MET A 55 15.45 9.58 -11.04
N LEU A 56 14.99 10.45 -11.92
CA LEU A 56 15.82 11.49 -12.53
C LEU A 56 16.38 12.45 -11.47
N GLY A 57 15.56 12.84 -10.49
CA GLY A 57 16.02 13.64 -9.35
C GLY A 57 17.15 12.96 -8.58
N ALA A 58 16.98 11.67 -8.24
CA ALA A 58 18.01 10.89 -7.54
C ALA A 58 19.31 10.74 -8.35
N MET A 59 19.20 10.62 -9.68
CA MET A 59 20.37 10.53 -10.57
C MET A 59 21.09 11.87 -10.75
N LEU A 60 20.35 12.97 -10.74
CA LEU A 60 20.92 14.31 -10.84
C LEU A 60 21.59 14.74 -9.53
N GLN A 61 21.15 14.22 -8.39
CA GLN A 61 21.59 14.70 -7.09
C GLN A 61 23.13 14.71 -6.90
N PRO A 62 23.89 13.65 -7.27
CA PRO A 62 25.35 13.68 -7.21
C PRO A 62 25.99 14.77 -8.09
N MET A 63 25.37 15.13 -9.22
CA MET A 63 25.87 16.21 -10.09
C MET A 63 25.78 17.58 -9.39
N PHE A 64 24.79 17.80 -8.53
CA PHE A 64 24.62 19.07 -7.80
C PHE A 64 25.35 19.08 -6.44
N GLU A 65 25.61 17.91 -5.85
CA GLU A 65 26.45 17.75 -4.66
C GLU A 65 27.93 17.97 -4.97
N THR A 66 28.38 17.64 -6.19
CA THR A 66 29.78 17.85 -6.63
C THR A 66 30.11 19.30 -6.98
N VAL A 67 29.11 20.19 -7.11
CA VAL A 67 29.33 21.63 -7.35
C VAL A 67 29.65 22.31 -6.03
N PRO A 68 30.87 22.85 -5.83
CA PRO A 68 31.24 23.49 -4.57
C PRO A 68 30.37 24.73 -4.29
N THR A 69 29.64 24.73 -3.17
CA THR A 69 28.85 25.86 -2.65
C THR A 69 29.70 26.95 -2.01
N ASN A 70 30.96 26.64 -1.68
CA ASN A 70 31.81 27.40 -0.75
C ASN A 70 32.84 28.29 -1.46
N GLY A 71 32.65 28.56 -2.76
CA GLY A 71 33.49 29.51 -3.49
C GLY A 71 33.14 30.97 -3.17
N PRO A 72 34.01 31.94 -3.51
CA PRO A 72 33.74 33.37 -3.33
C PRO A 72 32.47 33.88 -4.05
N MET A 73 31.97 33.12 -5.03
CA MET A 73 30.72 33.37 -5.78
C MET A 73 29.61 32.33 -5.48
N GLY A 74 29.78 31.44 -4.50
CA GLY A 74 28.80 30.41 -4.15
C GLY A 74 27.86 30.85 -3.02
N GLY A 75 26.57 30.46 -3.07
CA GLY A 75 25.53 30.88 -2.13
C GLY A 75 25.58 30.18 -0.75
N GLY A 76 26.67 29.47 -0.44
CA GLY A 76 26.95 28.89 0.86
C GLY A 76 25.85 27.94 1.38
N ALA A 77 25.64 27.94 2.70
CA ALA A 77 24.66 27.07 3.36
C ALA A 77 23.20 27.35 2.96
N ALA A 78 22.88 28.59 2.59
CA ALA A 78 21.54 28.98 2.15
C ALA A 78 21.19 28.32 0.81
N GLU A 79 22.13 28.31 -0.15
CA GLU A 79 21.96 27.61 -1.42
C GLU A 79 21.90 26.10 -1.23
N ALA A 80 22.75 25.55 -0.36
CA ALA A 80 22.79 24.13 -0.05
C ALA A 80 21.43 23.58 0.43
N GLN A 81 20.68 24.38 1.21
CA GLN A 81 19.37 23.98 1.74
C GLN A 81 18.28 23.91 0.66
N TRP A 82 18.35 24.75 -0.38
CA TRP A 82 17.32 24.82 -1.43
C TRP A 82 17.66 23.99 -2.67
N ARG A 83 18.93 23.60 -2.85
CA ARG A 83 19.38 22.74 -3.96
C ARG A 83 18.55 21.46 -4.13
N PRO A 84 18.22 20.68 -3.08
CA PRO A 84 17.42 19.47 -3.26
C PRO A 84 16.05 19.74 -3.90
N MET A 85 15.39 20.84 -3.50
CA MET A 85 14.12 21.24 -4.13
C MET A 85 14.30 21.62 -5.59
N LEU A 86 15.40 22.29 -5.95
CA LEU A 86 15.70 22.63 -7.35
C LEU A 86 15.92 21.35 -8.18
N VAL A 87 16.70 20.41 -7.67
CA VAL A 87 16.95 19.12 -8.33
C VAL A 87 15.65 18.34 -8.55
N GLU A 88 14.76 18.33 -7.56
CA GLU A 88 13.44 17.70 -7.70
C GLU A 88 12.61 18.35 -8.82
N GLN A 89 12.62 19.69 -8.91
CA GLN A 89 11.92 20.39 -10.00
C GLN A 89 12.55 20.11 -11.37
N PHE A 90 13.88 20.04 -11.47
CA PHE A 90 14.54 19.62 -12.70
C PHE A 90 14.12 18.21 -13.12
N GLY A 91 14.10 17.25 -12.18
CA GLY A 91 13.62 15.89 -12.44
C GLY A 91 12.18 15.87 -12.96
N LYS A 92 11.27 16.64 -12.35
CA LYS A 92 9.87 16.78 -12.78
C LYS A 92 9.74 17.39 -14.18
N GLN A 93 10.48 18.46 -14.47
CA GLN A 93 10.42 19.12 -15.77
C GLN A 93 10.99 18.23 -16.87
N MET A 94 12.09 17.52 -16.62
CA MET A 94 12.65 16.56 -17.57
C MET A 94 11.68 15.42 -17.85
N ALA A 95 11.08 14.81 -16.81
CA ALA A 95 10.07 13.77 -17.00
C ALA A 95 8.85 14.27 -17.78
N LYS A 96 8.42 15.53 -17.57
CA LYS A 96 7.33 16.16 -18.31
C LYS A 96 7.67 16.48 -19.76
N ALA A 97 8.91 16.86 -20.05
CA ALA A 97 9.39 17.20 -21.39
C ALA A 97 9.61 15.96 -22.29
N GLY A 98 9.52 14.75 -21.73
CA GLY A 98 9.68 13.49 -22.47
C GLY A 98 10.59 12.48 -21.78
N GLY A 99 11.37 12.91 -20.79
CA GLY A 99 12.21 12.05 -19.97
C GLY A 99 13.21 11.22 -20.79
N VAL A 100 13.59 10.08 -20.21
CA VAL A 100 14.42 9.04 -20.83
C VAL A 100 13.57 7.84 -21.30
N GLY A 101 12.25 7.86 -21.04
CA GLY A 101 11.29 6.85 -21.47
C GLY A 101 10.97 5.78 -20.42
N ILE A 102 11.54 5.88 -19.21
CA ILE A 102 11.31 4.92 -18.13
C ILE A 102 9.86 4.97 -17.66
N GLY A 103 9.24 6.15 -17.58
CA GLY A 103 7.83 6.29 -17.21
C GLY A 103 6.91 5.60 -18.22
N THR A 104 7.29 5.56 -19.50
CA THR A 104 6.50 4.83 -20.52
C THR A 104 6.61 3.32 -20.36
N ALA A 105 7.80 2.81 -20.03
CA ALA A 105 7.99 1.39 -19.72
C ALA A 105 7.18 0.96 -18.48
N VAL A 106 7.25 1.76 -17.40
CA VAL A 106 6.50 1.54 -16.16
C VAL A 106 4.99 1.59 -16.40
N TYR A 107 4.50 2.54 -17.19
CA TYR A 107 3.09 2.62 -17.58
C TYR A 107 2.61 1.35 -18.28
N ARG A 108 3.38 0.84 -19.26
CA ARG A 108 3.06 -0.40 -19.96
C ARG A 108 3.00 -1.60 -19.01
N ASP A 109 3.91 -1.68 -18.06
CA ASP A 109 3.91 -2.75 -17.06
C ASP A 109 2.72 -2.63 -16.10
N MET A 110 2.35 -1.42 -15.68
CA MET A 110 1.13 -1.17 -14.90
C MET A 110 -0.16 -1.59 -15.64
N MET A 111 -0.24 -1.36 -16.95
CA MET A 111 -1.36 -1.83 -17.76
C MET A 111 -1.39 -3.36 -17.84
N ARG A 112 -0.25 -4.00 -18.07
CA ARG A 112 -0.14 -5.46 -18.11
C ARG A 112 -0.63 -6.10 -16.81
N LEU A 113 -0.19 -5.57 -15.66
CA LEU A 113 -0.62 -6.05 -14.34
C LEU A 113 -2.14 -5.87 -14.13
N GLN A 114 -2.71 -4.77 -14.61
CA GLN A 114 -4.16 -4.55 -14.52
C GLN A 114 -4.97 -5.53 -15.37
N THR A 115 -4.52 -5.82 -16.59
CA THR A 115 -5.16 -6.84 -17.44
C THR A 115 -5.11 -8.23 -16.82
N GLN A 116 -4.01 -8.61 -16.17
CA GLN A 116 -3.87 -9.90 -15.48
C GLN A 116 -4.78 -9.97 -14.25
N SER A 117 -4.84 -8.91 -13.44
CA SER A 117 -5.72 -8.87 -12.26
C SER A 117 -7.21 -8.87 -12.59
N SER A 118 -7.57 -8.49 -13.82
CA SER A 118 -8.96 -8.49 -14.29
C SER A 118 -9.35 -9.80 -14.98
N GLY A 119 -8.38 -10.66 -15.29
CA GLY A 119 -8.56 -11.92 -16.02
C GLY A 119 -8.64 -13.19 -15.16
N GLU A 120 -8.52 -13.07 -13.83
CA GLU A 120 -8.58 -14.22 -12.92
C GLU A 120 -9.98 -14.34 -12.30
N LYS A 121 -10.90 -14.99 -13.01
CA LYS A 121 -12.13 -15.57 -12.45
C LYS A 121 -12.40 -16.93 -13.13
N PRO A 122 -12.33 -18.07 -12.41
CA PRO A 122 -13.01 -19.28 -12.84
C PRO A 122 -14.53 -19.12 -12.76
#